data_AF-A0A5B8XQ48-F1
#
_entry.id   AF-A0A5B8XQ48-F1
#
_cell.length_a   1.000
_cell.length_b   1.000
_cell.length_c   1.000
_cell.angle_alpha   90.00
_cell.angle_beta   90.00
_cell.angle_gamma   90.00
#
_symmetry.space_group_name_H-M   'P 1'
#
loop_
_entity.id
_entity.type
_entity.pdbx_description
1 polymer ?
#
loop_
_entity_poly.entity_id
_entity_poly.type
_entity_poly.pdbx_seq_one_letter_code
_entity_poly.pdbx_strand_id
1 'polypeptide(L)'
;MAITKGAGPALWGPLALYLSNRMVAIEHSSDSLSFRDFAGFRIRIARASSRYIRAGQEGLHPALVVFCHRYPSTLLKLKEVLEPFGPWGIWRFGPLEMGPIILISTSTLKYTPRNAWLKHMARIPSNGEDFMDFVELILSENALSLEAKGVLMEEIMSIGRQEGRISDERMEAFGKKVDEWIQRETEAIRREERLKFDNETRELVRALQAENAALRAENAALRAENEALKAEVAALKAEVAALRAKVAELQARLGE
;
A
#
# COMPACT_ATOMS: atom_id res chain seq x y z
N MET A 1 -25.50 -2.80 -2.51
CA MET A 1 -24.85 -2.06 -1.41
C MET A 1 -23.47 -2.66 -1.22
N ALA A 2 -22.47 -2.13 -1.93
CA ALA A 2 -21.11 -2.62 -1.84
C ALA A 2 -20.54 -2.21 -0.48
N ILE A 3 -20.25 -3.18 0.38
CA ILE A 3 -19.54 -2.97 1.64
C ILE A 3 -18.06 -3.06 1.26
N THR A 4 -17.46 -1.93 0.90
CA THR A 4 -16.06 -1.90 0.50
C THR A 4 -15.18 -1.94 1.75
N LYS A 5 -14.41 -3.02 1.91
CA LYS A 5 -13.19 -2.98 2.73
C LYS A 5 -12.14 -2.23 1.91
N GLY A 6 -11.65 -1.11 2.42
CA GLY A 6 -10.44 -0.47 1.91
C GLY A 6 -10.67 0.66 0.91
N ALA A 7 -11.12 1.81 1.40
CA ALA A 7 -10.61 3.07 0.88
C ALA A 7 -9.43 3.46 1.78
N GLY A 8 -8.27 3.75 1.19
CA GLY A 8 -7.06 4.07 1.95
C GLY A 8 -7.31 5.18 2.99
N PRO A 9 -6.66 5.14 4.18
CA PRO A 9 -6.84 6.14 5.23
C PRO A 9 -6.62 7.58 4.76
N ALA A 10 -5.83 7.82 3.72
CA ALA A 10 -5.59 9.17 3.20
C ALA A 10 -6.85 9.82 2.58
N LEU A 11 -7.68 9.04 1.88
CA LEU A 11 -8.83 9.54 1.10
C LEU A 11 -9.91 10.21 1.96
N TRP A 12 -10.08 9.76 3.19
CA TRP A 12 -11.13 10.22 4.11
C TRP A 12 -10.68 11.36 5.02
N GLY A 13 -9.44 11.85 4.86
CA GLY A 13 -8.92 12.97 5.63
C GLY A 13 -9.06 12.73 7.15
N PRO A 14 -9.65 13.66 7.92
CA PRO A 14 -9.85 13.48 9.37
C PRO A 14 -10.79 12.32 9.75
N LEU A 15 -11.66 11.87 8.84
CA LEU A 15 -12.62 10.80 9.11
C LEU A 15 -11.98 9.42 9.11
N ALA A 16 -10.79 9.28 8.53
CA ALA A 16 -10.09 8.02 8.36
C ALA A 16 -9.95 7.24 9.67
N LEU A 17 -9.45 7.89 10.73
CA LEU A 17 -9.28 7.25 12.04
C LEU A 17 -10.59 6.66 12.58
N TYR A 18 -11.72 7.30 12.29
CA TYR A 18 -13.03 6.85 12.74
C TYR A 18 -13.61 5.74 11.87
N LEU A 19 -13.31 5.76 10.57
CA LEU A 19 -13.90 4.86 9.57
C LEU A 19 -13.06 3.60 9.32
N SER A 20 -11.74 3.63 9.56
CA SER A 20 -10.83 2.53 9.23
C SER A 20 -11.11 1.20 9.93
N ASN A 21 -11.79 1.23 11.09
CA ASN A 21 -12.02 0.05 11.92
C ASN A 21 -13.50 -0.37 12.00
N ARG A 22 -14.31 -0.02 11.01
CA ARG A 22 -15.74 -0.38 10.98
C ARG A 22 -16.23 -0.69 9.58
N MET A 23 -17.37 -1.35 9.50
CA MET A 23 -18.10 -1.45 8.24
C MET A 23 -18.69 -0.07 7.88
N VAL A 24 -18.45 0.39 6.66
CA VAL A 24 -18.93 1.70 6.19
C VAL A 24 -19.88 1.51 5.02
N ALA A 25 -21.07 2.08 5.16
CA ALA A 25 -22.01 2.27 4.07
C ALA A 25 -21.86 3.69 3.52
N ILE A 26 -21.90 3.85 2.21
CA ILE A 26 -21.79 5.16 1.55
C ILE A 26 -23.06 5.41 0.74
N GLU A 27 -23.64 6.59 0.90
CA GLU A 27 -24.76 7.10 0.11
C GLU A 27 -24.39 8.46 -0.46
N HIS A 28 -24.91 8.77 -1.64
CA HIS A 28 -24.66 10.05 -2.31
C HIS A 28 -25.97 10.70 -2.77
N SER A 29 -26.02 12.03 -2.70
CA SER A 29 -27.08 12.87 -3.21
C SER A 29 -26.46 14.06 -3.96
N SER A 30 -26.86 14.24 -5.21
CA SER A 30 -26.48 15.41 -6.01
C SER A 30 -27.19 16.70 -5.55
N ASP A 31 -28.16 16.59 -4.62
CA ASP A 31 -28.93 17.71 -4.10
C ASP A 31 -28.96 17.73 -2.56
N SER A 32 -29.61 18.75 -2.00
CA SER A 32 -29.85 18.90 -0.57
C SER A 32 -30.71 17.77 -0.02
N LEU A 33 -30.44 17.32 1.21
CA LEU A 33 -31.19 16.24 1.82
C LEU A 33 -32.47 16.74 2.52
N SER A 34 -33.55 15.97 2.34
CA SER A 34 -34.81 16.19 3.04
C SER A 34 -34.91 15.35 4.33
N PHE A 35 -35.90 15.66 5.18
CA PHE A 35 -36.23 14.83 6.35
C PHE A 35 -36.60 13.40 5.98
N ARG A 36 -37.24 13.20 4.83
CA ARG A 36 -37.63 11.87 4.35
C ARG A 36 -36.40 11.03 4.04
N ASP A 37 -35.42 11.62 3.37
CA ASP A 37 -34.15 10.94 3.05
C ASP A 37 -33.43 10.54 4.33
N PHE A 38 -33.35 11.47 5.28
CA PHE A 38 -32.73 11.23 6.58
C PHE A 38 -33.43 10.16 7.41
N ALA A 39 -34.77 10.13 7.42
CA ALA A 39 -35.52 9.06 8.05
C ALA A 39 -35.20 7.70 7.41
N GLY A 40 -35.08 7.65 6.08
CA GLY A 40 -34.65 6.46 5.35
C GLY A 40 -33.25 5.99 5.79
N PHE A 41 -32.29 6.92 5.91
CA PHE A 41 -30.93 6.62 6.39
C PHE A 41 -30.93 6.04 7.80
N ARG A 42 -31.74 6.60 8.71
CA ARG A 42 -31.90 6.08 10.09
C ARG A 42 -32.42 4.64 10.10
N ILE A 43 -33.40 4.32 9.26
CA ILE A 43 -33.92 2.95 9.15
C ILE A 43 -32.83 2.00 8.63
N ARG A 44 -32.06 2.41 7.62
CA ARG A 44 -30.98 1.58 7.06
C ARG A 44 -29.89 1.30 8.09
N ILE A 45 -29.40 2.32 8.80
CA ILE A 45 -28.32 2.13 9.78
C ILE A 45 -28.79 1.37 11.02
N ALA A 46 -30.05 1.55 11.45
CA ALA A 46 -30.63 0.77 12.53
C ALA A 46 -30.74 -0.72 12.16
N ARG A 47 -31.17 -1.03 10.92
CA ARG A 47 -31.21 -2.41 10.41
C ARG A 47 -29.80 -3.01 10.30
N ALA A 48 -28.84 -2.26 9.79
CA ALA A 48 -27.44 -2.70 9.69
C ALA A 48 -26.86 -3.01 11.07
N SER A 49 -27.04 -2.10 12.04
CA SER A 49 -26.62 -2.29 13.43
C SER A 49 -27.31 -3.49 14.10
N SER A 50 -28.61 -3.68 13.87
CA SER A 50 -29.34 -4.83 14.43
C SER A 50 -28.81 -6.16 13.88
N ARG A 51 -28.48 -6.22 12.58
CA ARG A 51 -27.85 -7.41 11.99
C ARG A 51 -26.45 -7.66 12.54
N TYR A 52 -25.67 -6.59 12.72
CA TYR A 52 -24.31 -6.66 13.28
C TYR A 52 -24.33 -7.25 14.70
N ILE A 53 -25.23 -6.77 15.57
CA ILE A 53 -25.45 -7.32 16.92
C ILE A 53 -25.87 -8.79 16.86
N ARG A 54 -26.86 -9.13 16.05
CA ARG A 54 -27.38 -10.52 15.95
C ARG A 54 -26.33 -11.50 15.43
N ALA A 55 -25.38 -11.03 14.63
CA ALA A 55 -24.27 -11.82 14.14
C ALA A 55 -23.13 -11.99 15.17
N GLY A 56 -23.29 -11.48 16.40
CA GLY A 56 -22.31 -11.60 17.48
C GLY A 56 -20.96 -10.95 17.17
N GLN A 57 -20.95 -9.95 16.29
CA GLN A 57 -19.72 -9.28 15.91
C GLN A 57 -19.24 -8.34 17.04
N GLU A 58 -17.97 -8.44 17.39
CA GLU A 58 -17.32 -7.54 18.35
C GLU A 58 -16.68 -6.35 17.62
N GLY A 59 -16.80 -5.15 18.20
CA GLY A 59 -16.19 -3.93 17.68
C GLY A 59 -17.18 -2.80 17.40
N LEU A 60 -16.75 -1.83 16.59
CA LEU A 60 -17.52 -0.64 16.27
C LEU A 60 -18.67 -0.96 15.31
N HIS A 61 -19.87 -0.49 15.64
CA HIS A 61 -21.04 -0.67 14.78
C HIS A 61 -20.83 -0.05 13.38
N PRO A 62 -21.53 -0.60 12.36
CA PRO A 62 -21.48 -0.06 11.00
C PRO A 62 -21.84 1.42 10.98
N ALA A 63 -21.06 2.24 10.29
CA ALA A 63 -21.37 3.65 10.07
C ALA A 63 -22.00 3.88 8.69
N LEU A 64 -22.80 4.93 8.58
CA LEU A 64 -23.34 5.41 7.32
C LEU A 64 -22.76 6.78 7.00
N VAL A 65 -22.03 6.90 5.90
CA VAL A 65 -21.54 8.18 5.40
C VAL A 65 -22.44 8.62 4.25
N VAL A 66 -22.99 9.81 4.37
CA VAL A 66 -23.89 10.40 3.38
C VAL A 66 -23.24 11.65 2.82
N PHE A 67 -22.98 11.64 1.52
CA PHE A 67 -22.56 12.81 0.78
C PHE A 67 -23.77 13.52 0.19
N CYS A 68 -23.86 14.83 0.39
CA CYS A 68 -24.82 15.68 -0.29
C CYS A 68 -24.09 16.85 -0.94
N HIS A 69 -24.48 17.22 -2.16
CA HIS A 69 -23.80 18.34 -2.81
C HIS A 69 -24.19 19.66 -2.14
N ARG A 70 -25.49 19.96 -2.04
CA ARG A 70 -25.99 21.22 -1.48
C ARG A 70 -26.07 21.21 0.03
N TYR A 71 -26.03 22.39 0.63
CA TYR A 71 -26.20 22.57 2.07
C TYR A 71 -27.57 22.01 2.54
N PRO A 72 -27.62 21.10 3.53
CA PRO A 72 -28.84 20.46 3.99
C PRO A 72 -29.61 21.36 4.98
N SER A 73 -30.01 22.55 4.54
CA SER A 73 -30.63 23.59 5.39
C SER A 73 -31.86 23.11 6.14
N THR A 74 -32.68 22.26 5.51
CA THR A 74 -33.88 21.68 6.12
C THR A 74 -33.52 20.74 7.27
N LEU A 75 -32.55 19.84 7.08
CA LEU A 75 -32.12 18.92 8.13
C LEU A 75 -31.44 19.62 9.30
N LEU A 76 -30.61 20.62 9.01
CA LEU A 76 -29.84 21.34 10.03
C LEU A 76 -30.70 22.26 10.91
N LYS A 77 -31.99 22.42 10.59
CA LYS A 77 -32.96 23.01 11.54
C LYS A 77 -33.16 22.14 12.78
N LEU A 78 -32.92 20.83 12.68
CA LEU A 78 -32.90 19.91 13.84
C LEU A 78 -31.56 20.02 14.58
N LYS A 79 -31.31 21.18 15.20
CA LYS A 79 -30.05 21.45 15.92
C LYS A 79 -29.76 20.45 17.05
N GLU A 80 -30.79 19.78 17.56
CA GLU A 80 -30.67 18.77 18.63
C GLU A 80 -30.31 17.37 18.12
N VAL A 81 -30.34 17.15 16.80
CA VAL A 81 -30.20 15.82 16.18
C VAL A 81 -28.88 15.68 15.43
N LEU A 82 -28.45 16.73 14.73
CA LEU A 82 -27.21 16.74 13.95
C LEU A 82 -26.18 17.66 14.60
N GLU A 83 -25.13 17.04 15.13
CA GLU A 83 -24.01 17.75 15.76
C GLU A 83 -22.93 18.04 14.73
N PRO A 84 -22.31 19.24 14.73
CA PRO A 84 -21.11 19.48 13.93
C PRO A 84 -20.00 18.48 14.26
N PHE A 85 -19.36 17.91 13.24
CA PHE A 85 -18.36 16.86 13.42
C PHE A 85 -17.10 17.14 12.59
N GLY A 86 -16.17 17.90 13.17
CA GLY A 86 -14.92 18.29 12.51
C GLY A 86 -15.04 19.59 11.71
N PRO A 87 -14.37 19.73 10.55
CA PRO A 87 -14.38 20.96 9.77
C PRO A 87 -15.76 21.31 9.19
N TRP A 88 -15.95 22.57 8.80
CA TRP A 88 -17.15 23.09 8.15
C TRP A 88 -17.67 22.14 7.07
N GLY A 89 -18.98 21.85 7.10
CA GLY A 89 -19.60 20.98 6.12
C GLY A 89 -19.74 19.51 6.54
N ILE A 90 -19.35 19.14 7.76
CA ILE A 90 -19.50 17.77 8.28
C ILE A 90 -20.34 17.78 9.56
N TRP A 91 -21.35 16.90 9.61
CA TRP A 91 -22.22 16.70 10.76
C TRP A 91 -22.35 15.21 11.08
N ARG A 92 -22.75 14.92 12.31
CA ARG A 92 -22.96 13.56 12.80
C ARG A 92 -24.32 13.44 13.49
N PHE A 93 -24.98 12.31 13.27
CA PHE A 93 -26.09 11.83 14.08
C PHE A 93 -25.68 10.56 14.81
N GLY A 94 -25.96 10.52 16.11
CA GLY A 94 -25.72 9.35 16.97
C GLY A 94 -24.26 9.19 17.44
N PRO A 95 -24.05 8.34 18.44
CA PRO A 95 -22.73 8.08 19.02
C PRO A 95 -21.79 7.40 18.02
N LEU A 96 -20.47 7.62 18.15
CA LEU A 96 -19.49 7.01 17.25
C LEU A 96 -19.42 5.49 17.41
N GLU A 97 -19.90 4.98 18.54
CA GLU A 97 -19.86 3.58 18.93
C GLU A 97 -21.06 2.80 18.39
N MET A 98 -22.23 3.45 18.23
CA MET A 98 -23.50 2.79 17.87
C MET A 98 -24.07 3.24 16.53
N GLY A 99 -23.27 3.08 15.49
CA GLY A 99 -23.68 3.23 14.11
C GLY A 99 -24.05 4.66 13.73
N PRO A 100 -23.07 5.58 13.77
CA PRO A 100 -23.31 6.98 13.46
C PRO A 100 -23.70 7.16 11.99
N ILE A 101 -24.48 8.21 11.72
CA ILE A 101 -24.62 8.76 10.38
C ILE A 101 -23.70 9.98 10.30
N ILE A 102 -22.73 9.97 9.40
CA ILE A 102 -21.86 11.11 9.10
C ILE A 102 -22.38 11.75 7.82
N LEU A 103 -22.80 13.01 7.92
CA LEU A 103 -23.30 13.80 6.81
C LEU A 103 -22.22 14.78 6.34
N ILE A 104 -21.92 14.76 5.05
CA ILE A 104 -20.92 15.61 4.42
C ILE A 104 -21.59 16.42 3.32
N SER A 105 -21.52 17.75 3.43
CA SER A 105 -21.96 18.67 2.38
C SER A 105 -20.78 19.16 1.56
N THR A 106 -20.68 18.73 0.31
CA THR A 106 -19.48 18.99 -0.50
C THR A 106 -19.34 20.44 -0.92
N SER A 107 -20.45 21.17 -1.12
CA SER A 107 -20.44 22.61 -1.40
C SER A 107 -19.99 23.48 -0.23
N THR A 108 -20.19 23.02 1.02
CA THR A 108 -19.82 23.79 2.21
C THR A 108 -18.50 23.33 2.84
N LEU A 109 -17.97 22.21 2.38
CA LEU A 109 -16.66 21.72 2.78
C LEU A 109 -15.59 22.74 2.37
N LYS A 110 -14.72 23.13 3.30
CA LYS A 110 -13.58 24.00 2.97
C LYS A 110 -12.65 23.27 2.00
N TYR A 111 -12.26 23.94 0.90
CA TYR A 111 -11.25 23.41 -0.02
C TYR A 111 -9.91 23.41 0.71
N THR A 112 -9.41 22.21 1.00
CA THR A 112 -8.07 21.98 1.55
C THR A 112 -7.55 20.71 0.90
N PRO A 113 -6.23 20.52 0.73
CA PRO A 113 -5.69 19.28 0.19
C PRO A 113 -6.23 18.04 0.92
N ARG A 114 -6.46 18.17 2.23
CA ARG A 114 -7.00 17.11 3.11
C ARG A 114 -8.46 16.73 2.82
N ASN A 115 -9.24 17.61 2.19
CA ASN A 115 -10.67 17.43 1.91
C ASN A 115 -10.97 17.31 0.41
N ALA A 116 -9.95 17.35 -0.45
CA ALA A 116 -10.12 17.39 -1.90
C ALA A 116 -10.98 16.21 -2.39
N TRP A 117 -10.68 14.99 -1.93
CA TRP A 117 -11.44 13.79 -2.29
C TRP A 117 -12.91 13.87 -1.88
N LEU A 118 -13.18 14.32 -0.66
CA LEU A 118 -14.54 14.43 -0.15
C LEU A 118 -15.41 15.41 -0.96
N LYS A 119 -14.81 16.41 -1.62
CA LYS A 119 -15.58 17.37 -2.44
C LYS A 119 -16.16 16.76 -3.71
N HIS A 120 -15.45 15.82 -4.31
CA HIS A 120 -15.85 15.21 -5.58
C HIS A 120 -16.73 13.94 -5.40
N MET A 121 -17.07 13.56 -4.16
CA MET A 121 -17.84 12.33 -3.87
C MET A 121 -19.36 12.46 -4.09
N ALA A 122 -19.92 13.68 -4.09
CA ALA A 122 -21.38 13.87 -4.19
C ALA A 122 -21.89 14.10 -5.62
N ARG A 123 -21.01 14.46 -6.55
CA ARG A 123 -21.39 14.85 -7.90
C ARG A 123 -20.22 14.60 -8.84
N ILE A 124 -20.56 14.16 -10.05
CA ILE A 124 -19.66 14.19 -11.20
C ILE A 124 -19.20 15.64 -11.44
N PRO A 125 -17.92 15.86 -11.77
CA PRO A 125 -17.41 17.18 -12.07
C PRO A 125 -18.29 17.98 -13.03
N SER A 126 -18.53 19.22 -12.65
CA SER A 126 -19.60 20.06 -13.20
C SER A 126 -19.15 21.02 -14.30
N ASN A 127 -17.86 21.31 -14.34
CA ASN A 127 -17.21 22.21 -15.27
C ASN A 127 -15.76 21.74 -15.48
N GLY A 128 -15.06 22.31 -16.47
CA GLY A 128 -13.71 21.87 -16.79
C GLY A 128 -12.67 22.06 -15.69
N GLU A 129 -12.84 22.99 -14.76
CA GLU A 129 -11.90 23.20 -13.64
C GLU A 129 -12.09 22.13 -12.57
N ASP A 130 -13.34 21.91 -12.14
CA ASP A 130 -13.76 20.85 -11.21
C ASP A 130 -13.37 19.45 -11.72
N PHE A 131 -13.38 19.26 -13.05
CA PHE A 131 -12.93 18.03 -13.68
C PHE A 131 -11.42 17.85 -13.56
N MET A 132 -10.65 18.89 -13.89
CA MET A 132 -9.19 18.83 -13.82
C MET A 132 -8.70 18.64 -12.39
N ASP A 133 -9.32 19.31 -11.42
CA ASP A 133 -9.07 19.11 -9.99
C ASP A 133 -9.28 17.65 -9.59
N PHE A 134 -10.37 17.03 -10.03
CA PHE A 134 -10.66 15.64 -9.74
C PHE A 134 -9.60 14.70 -10.33
N VAL A 135 -9.17 14.96 -11.57
CA VAL A 135 -8.18 14.09 -12.22
C VAL A 135 -6.77 14.28 -11.64
N GLU A 136 -6.36 15.51 -11.34
CA GLU A 136 -5.09 15.76 -10.63
C GLU A 136 -5.07 15.03 -9.28
N LEU A 137 -6.21 15.00 -8.60
CA LEU A 137 -6.35 14.28 -7.35
C LEU A 137 -6.17 12.76 -7.51
N ILE A 138 -6.76 12.16 -8.56
CA ILE A 138 -6.56 10.74 -8.91
C ILE A 138 -5.08 10.44 -9.20
N LEU A 139 -4.43 11.30 -9.98
CA LEU A 139 -3.02 11.15 -10.33
C LEU A 139 -2.13 11.19 -9.08
N SER A 140 -2.44 12.10 -8.15
CA SER A 140 -1.69 12.30 -6.91
C SER A 140 -1.83 11.17 -5.88
N GLU A 141 -2.80 10.27 -6.05
CA GLU A 141 -3.12 9.26 -5.03
C GLU A 141 -2.26 8.01 -5.18
N ASN A 142 -1.32 7.81 -4.26
CA ASN A 142 -0.40 6.68 -4.32
C ASN A 142 -1.06 5.32 -3.99
N ALA A 143 -2.26 5.32 -3.41
CA ALA A 143 -2.96 4.09 -3.05
C ALA A 143 -3.59 3.35 -4.23
N LEU A 144 -3.74 4.00 -5.39
CA LEU A 144 -4.31 3.37 -6.59
C LEU A 144 -3.20 2.81 -7.47
N SER A 145 -3.37 1.57 -7.96
CA SER A 145 -2.46 1.00 -8.95
C SER A 145 -2.50 1.79 -10.25
N LEU A 146 -1.41 1.73 -11.03
CA LEU A 146 -1.33 2.38 -12.34
C LEU A 146 -2.47 1.96 -13.27
N GLU A 147 -2.81 0.67 -13.26
CA GLU A 147 -3.93 0.11 -14.02
C GLU A 147 -5.28 0.67 -13.55
N ALA A 148 -5.54 0.70 -12.24
CA ALA A 148 -6.78 1.24 -11.69
C ALA A 148 -6.93 2.74 -12.01
N LYS A 149 -5.83 3.49 -11.95
CA LYS A 149 -5.80 4.90 -12.38
C LYS A 149 -6.12 5.03 -13.88
N GLY A 150 -5.55 4.17 -14.73
CA GLY A 150 -5.81 4.18 -16.18
C GLY A 150 -7.28 3.94 -16.52
N VAL A 151 -7.90 2.91 -15.94
CA VAL A 151 -9.33 2.62 -16.13
C VAL A 151 -10.19 3.80 -15.69
N LEU A 152 -9.93 4.33 -14.49
CA LEU A 152 -10.70 5.44 -13.94
C LEU A 152 -10.56 6.70 -14.80
N MET A 153 -9.37 6.96 -15.35
CA MET A 153 -9.14 8.07 -16.28
C MET A 153 -9.94 7.89 -17.58
N GLU A 154 -9.95 6.69 -18.16
CA GLU A 154 -10.71 6.43 -19.39
C GLU A 154 -12.20 6.70 -19.18
N GLU A 155 -12.77 6.19 -18.07
CA GLU A 155 -14.15 6.41 -17.69
C GLU A 155 -14.46 7.90 -17.51
N ILE A 156 -13.63 8.61 -16.73
CA ILE A 156 -13.83 10.04 -16.45
C ILE A 156 -13.73 10.87 -17.73
N MET A 157 -12.76 10.58 -18.59
CA MET A 157 -12.60 11.25 -19.89
C MET A 157 -13.78 10.97 -20.83
N SER A 158 -14.36 9.78 -20.79
CA SER A 158 -15.58 9.47 -21.55
C SER A 158 -16.77 10.32 -21.11
N ILE A 159 -16.93 10.53 -19.80
CA ILE A 159 -18.00 11.36 -19.22
C ILE A 159 -17.81 12.83 -19.61
N GLY A 160 -16.59 13.36 -19.46
CA GLY A 160 -16.26 14.74 -19.82
C GLY A 160 -16.55 15.06 -21.30
N ARG A 161 -16.24 14.12 -22.21
CA ARG A 161 -16.54 14.22 -23.65
C ARG A 161 -18.04 14.20 -23.94
N GLN A 162 -18.78 13.27 -23.35
CA GLN A 162 -20.22 13.11 -23.59
C GLN A 162 -21.02 14.34 -23.15
N GLU A 163 -20.57 15.04 -22.11
CA GLU A 163 -21.28 16.19 -21.55
C GLU A 163 -20.82 17.54 -22.12
N GLY A 164 -19.85 17.55 -23.05
CA GLY A 164 -19.34 18.78 -23.68
C GLY A 164 -18.78 19.82 -22.71
N ARG A 165 -18.32 19.39 -21.52
CA ARG A 165 -17.94 20.27 -20.40
C ARG A 165 -16.53 20.85 -20.53
N ILE A 166 -15.73 20.38 -21.49
CA ILE A 166 -14.30 20.70 -21.64
C ILE A 166 -14.00 20.93 -23.12
N SER A 167 -13.20 21.95 -23.43
CA SER A 167 -12.72 22.17 -24.80
C SER A 167 -11.68 21.13 -25.20
N ASP A 168 -11.60 20.83 -26.50
CA ASP A 168 -10.64 19.87 -27.06
C ASP A 168 -9.18 20.25 -26.75
N GLU A 169 -8.85 21.55 -26.79
CA GLU A 169 -7.52 22.06 -26.43
C GLU A 169 -7.11 21.73 -24.98
N ARG A 170 -8.06 21.85 -24.04
CA ARG A 170 -7.82 21.50 -22.63
C ARG A 170 -7.66 20.00 -22.45
N MET A 171 -8.43 19.21 -23.20
CA MET A 171 -8.32 17.75 -23.21
C MET A 171 -6.97 17.28 -23.76
N GLU A 172 -6.45 17.94 -24.79
CA GLU A 172 -5.14 17.63 -25.36
C GLU A 172 -4.01 18.00 -24.39
N ALA A 173 -4.05 19.22 -23.81
CA ALA A 173 -3.08 19.65 -22.80
C ALA A 173 -3.07 18.72 -21.58
N PHE A 174 -4.26 18.25 -21.19
CA PHE A 174 -4.41 17.26 -20.13
C PHE A 174 -3.86 15.89 -20.52
N GLY A 175 -4.15 15.40 -21.73
CA GLY A 175 -3.59 14.14 -22.26
C GLY A 175 -2.07 14.13 -22.19
N LYS A 176 -1.42 15.23 -22.58
CA LYS A 176 0.05 15.40 -22.45
C LYS A 176 0.54 15.28 -21.01
N LYS A 177 -0.15 15.92 -20.05
CA LYS A 177 0.19 15.79 -18.62
C LYS A 177 0.05 14.36 -18.12
N VAL A 178 -0.98 13.64 -18.56
CA VAL A 178 -1.18 12.23 -18.20
C VAL A 178 -0.06 11.37 -18.78
N ASP A 179 0.27 11.54 -20.05
CA ASP A 179 1.35 10.81 -20.69
C ASP A 179 2.68 11.06 -19.97
N GLU A 180 3.01 12.32 -19.67
CA GLU A 180 4.19 12.67 -18.86
C GLU A 180 4.19 11.99 -17.50
N TRP A 181 3.05 11.97 -16.82
CA TRP A 181 2.91 11.32 -15.52
C TRP A 181 3.11 9.80 -15.63
N ILE A 182 2.48 9.14 -16.60
CA ILE A 182 2.64 7.70 -16.88
C ILE A 182 4.12 7.39 -17.14
N GLN A 183 4.81 8.21 -17.93
CA GLN A 183 6.24 8.02 -18.18
C GLN A 183 7.06 8.14 -16.89
N ARG A 184 6.84 9.20 -16.10
CA ARG A 184 7.56 9.40 -14.82
C ARG A 184 7.36 8.24 -13.86
N GLU A 185 6.13 7.75 -13.74
CA GLU A 185 5.78 6.66 -12.83
C GLU A 185 6.38 5.33 -13.31
N THR A 186 6.31 5.05 -14.62
CA THR A 186 6.93 3.86 -15.23
C THR A 186 8.44 3.87 -15.03
N GLU A 187 9.09 5.03 -15.18
CA GLU A 187 10.52 5.18 -14.91
C GLU A 187 10.88 5.03 -13.43
N ALA A 188 10.01 5.47 -12.52
CA ALA A 188 10.20 5.28 -11.08
C ALA A 188 10.15 3.79 -10.73
N ILE A 189 9.14 3.06 -11.20
CA ILE A 189 9.01 1.61 -11.01
C ILE A 189 10.25 0.88 -11.54
N ARG A 190 10.66 1.16 -12.79
CA ARG A 190 11.87 0.57 -13.39
C ARG A 190 13.15 0.90 -12.60
N ARG A 191 13.25 2.09 -12.01
CA ARG A 191 14.38 2.49 -11.16
C ARG A 191 14.41 1.67 -9.87
N GLU A 192 13.27 1.48 -9.22
CA GLU A 192 13.17 0.65 -8.02
C GLU A 192 13.54 -0.81 -8.29
N GLU A 193 13.05 -1.38 -9.40
CA GLU A 193 13.41 -2.75 -9.81
C GLU A 193 14.92 -2.90 -10.05
N ARG A 194 15.55 -1.93 -10.73
CA ARG A 194 17.01 -1.91 -10.90
C ARG A 194 17.74 -1.87 -9.56
N LEU A 195 17.29 -1.03 -8.63
CA LEU A 195 17.92 -0.94 -7.31
C LEU A 195 17.77 -2.24 -6.50
N LYS A 196 16.63 -2.93 -6.60
CA LYS A 196 16.45 -4.25 -5.99
C LYS A 196 17.43 -5.27 -6.59
N PHE A 197 17.49 -5.35 -7.90
CA PHE A 197 18.41 -6.25 -8.60
C PHE A 197 19.88 -5.97 -8.26
N ASP A 198 20.29 -4.70 -8.22
CA ASP A 198 21.65 -4.30 -7.85
C ASP A 198 21.97 -4.66 -6.39
N ASN A 199 21.02 -4.52 -5.48
CA ASN A 199 21.19 -4.90 -4.08
C ASN A 199 21.32 -6.42 -3.92
N GLU A 200 20.45 -7.19 -4.56
CA GLU A 200 20.54 -8.67 -4.57
C GLU A 200 21.88 -9.14 -5.14
N THR A 201 22.32 -8.54 -6.25
CA THR A 201 23.61 -8.84 -6.87
C THR A 201 24.77 -8.53 -5.93
N ARG A 202 24.72 -7.39 -5.21
CA ARG A 202 25.75 -7.03 -4.22
C ARG A 202 25.80 -8.00 -3.05
N GLU A 203 24.65 -8.47 -2.56
CA GLU A 203 24.58 -9.46 -1.50
C GLU A 203 25.16 -10.80 -1.95
N LEU A 204 24.82 -11.25 -3.16
CA LEU A 204 25.40 -12.46 -3.74
C LEU A 204 26.93 -12.36 -3.88
N VAL A 205 27.44 -11.22 -4.37
CA VAL A 205 28.89 -10.98 -4.49
C VAL A 205 29.56 -11.04 -3.12
N ARG A 206 28.96 -10.44 -2.07
CA ARG A 206 29.50 -10.53 -0.70
C ARG A 206 29.53 -11.96 -0.18
N ALA A 207 28.49 -12.74 -0.43
CA ALA A 207 28.43 -14.15 -0.04
C ALA A 207 29.53 -14.96 -0.73
N LEU A 208 29.70 -14.81 -2.04
CA LEU A 208 30.75 -15.48 -2.81
C LEU A 208 32.16 -15.06 -2.36
N GLN A 209 32.37 -13.80 -1.99
CA GLN A 209 33.64 -13.34 -1.44
C GLN A 209 33.97 -14.01 -0.10
N ALA A 210 32.98 -14.16 0.78
CA ALA A 210 33.14 -14.84 2.06
C ALA A 210 33.44 -16.35 1.87
N GLU A 211 32.72 -17.01 0.96
CA GLU A 211 32.97 -18.42 0.62
C GLU A 211 34.38 -18.62 0.05
N ASN A 212 34.82 -17.75 -0.86
CA ASN A 212 36.17 -17.83 -1.43
C ASN A 212 37.26 -17.61 -0.36
N ALA A 213 37.03 -16.72 0.61
CA ALA A 213 37.94 -16.54 1.74
C ALA A 213 38.02 -17.80 2.61
N ALA A 214 36.88 -18.45 2.89
CA ALA A 214 36.83 -19.71 3.63
C ALA A 214 37.57 -20.85 2.89
N LEU A 215 37.31 -21.02 1.59
CA LEU A 215 37.99 -22.03 0.76
C LEU A 215 39.50 -21.80 0.67
N ARG A 216 39.96 -20.54 0.68
CA ARG A 216 41.40 -20.22 0.74
C ARG A 216 42.02 -20.62 2.08
N ALA A 217 41.32 -20.39 3.19
CA ALA A 217 41.78 -20.79 4.51
C ALA A 217 41.85 -22.33 4.62
N GLU A 218 40.84 -23.05 4.12
CA GLU A 218 40.83 -24.51 4.07
C GLU A 218 41.97 -25.07 3.21
N ASN A 219 42.20 -24.50 2.02
CA ASN A 219 43.33 -24.89 1.17
C ASN A 219 44.68 -24.66 1.85
N ALA A 220 44.84 -23.57 2.61
CA ALA A 220 46.06 -23.30 3.35
C ALA A 220 46.28 -24.34 4.46
N ALA A 221 45.23 -24.74 5.17
CA ALA A 221 45.29 -25.79 6.19
C ALA A 221 45.66 -27.15 5.59
N LEU A 222 45.01 -27.55 4.49
CA LEU A 222 45.32 -28.81 3.78
C LEU A 222 46.76 -28.85 3.26
N ARG A 223 47.30 -27.72 2.80
CA ARG A 223 48.71 -27.63 2.40
C ARG A 223 49.65 -27.85 3.58
N ALA A 224 49.36 -27.25 4.73
CA ALA A 224 50.16 -27.44 5.94
C ALA A 224 50.12 -28.90 6.42
N GLU A 225 48.95 -29.54 6.40
CA GLU A 225 48.79 -30.96 6.71
C GLU A 225 49.58 -31.86 5.75
N ASN A 226 49.54 -31.56 4.44
CA ASN A 226 50.28 -32.32 3.44
C ASN A 226 51.81 -32.22 3.66
N GLU A 227 52.33 -31.05 4.00
CA GLU A 227 53.75 -30.88 4.34
C GLU A 227 54.13 -31.63 5.63
N ALA A 228 53.26 -31.65 6.64
CA ALA A 228 53.47 -32.44 7.85
C ALA A 228 53.52 -33.95 7.55
N LEU A 229 52.58 -34.46 6.73
CA LEU A 229 52.57 -35.85 6.30
C LEU A 229 53.82 -36.23 5.47
N LYS A 230 54.30 -35.33 4.60
CA LYS A 230 55.56 -35.55 3.88
C LYS A 230 56.75 -35.70 4.83
N ALA A 231 56.81 -34.88 5.88
CA ALA A 231 57.86 -34.96 6.89
C ALA A 231 57.78 -36.29 7.68
N GLU A 232 56.59 -36.72 8.06
CA GLU A 232 56.36 -38.01 8.73
C GLU A 232 56.78 -39.19 7.84
N VAL A 233 56.40 -39.19 6.57
CA VAL A 233 56.81 -40.21 5.58
C VAL A 233 58.33 -40.25 5.42
N ALA A 234 59.00 -39.09 5.43
CA ALA A 234 60.46 -39.04 5.36
C ALA A 234 61.12 -39.65 6.61
N ALA A 235 60.59 -39.37 7.80
CA ALA A 235 61.07 -39.95 9.05
C ALA A 235 60.88 -41.49 9.08
N LEU A 236 59.70 -41.98 8.70
CA LEU A 236 59.43 -43.42 8.62
C LEU A 236 60.36 -44.12 7.62
N LYS A 237 60.64 -43.51 6.46
CA LYS A 237 61.61 -44.06 5.50
C LYS A 237 63.02 -44.18 6.10
N ALA A 238 63.45 -43.21 6.90
CA ALA A 238 64.74 -43.26 7.60
C ALA A 238 64.77 -44.36 8.66
N GLU A 239 63.69 -44.52 9.43
CA GLU A 239 63.57 -45.60 10.42
C GLU A 239 63.61 -46.99 9.77
N VAL A 240 62.87 -47.18 8.67
CA VAL A 240 62.90 -48.43 7.89
C VAL A 240 64.30 -48.74 7.36
N ALA A 241 65.03 -47.72 6.87
CA ALA A 241 66.42 -47.89 6.44
C ALA A 241 67.33 -48.34 7.60
N ALA A 242 67.20 -47.72 8.78
CA ALA A 242 67.97 -48.10 9.97
C ALA A 242 67.64 -49.53 10.45
N LEU A 243 66.36 -49.92 10.45
CA LEU A 243 65.95 -51.28 10.79
C LEU A 243 66.49 -52.31 9.80
N ARG A 244 66.46 -52.03 8.49
CA ARG A 244 67.07 -52.89 7.46
C ARG A 244 68.57 -53.09 7.70
N ALA A 245 69.30 -52.03 8.07
CA ALA A 245 70.72 -52.14 8.41
C ALA A 245 70.96 -53.04 9.63
N LYS A 246 70.17 -52.88 10.70
CA LYS A 246 70.23 -53.76 11.89
C LYS A 246 69.93 -55.22 11.57
N VAL A 247 68.92 -55.49 10.72
CA VAL A 247 68.59 -56.85 10.29
C VAL A 247 69.76 -57.46 9.52
N ALA A 248 70.40 -56.71 8.62
CA ALA A 248 71.57 -57.19 7.88
C ALA A 248 72.75 -57.50 8.82
N GLU A 249 73.00 -56.68 9.84
CA GLU A 249 74.03 -56.93 10.86
C GLU A 249 73.73 -58.22 11.66
N LEU A 250 72.49 -58.40 12.12
CA LEU A 250 72.09 -59.61 12.85
C LEU A 250 72.20 -60.87 11.98
N GLN A 251 71.83 -60.78 10.70
CA GLN A 251 71.99 -61.88 9.75
C GLN A 251 73.45 -62.25 9.55
N ALA A 252 74.36 -61.27 9.47
CA ALA A 252 75.80 -61.52 9.37
C ALA A 252 76.32 -62.25 10.62
N ARG A 253 75.89 -61.84 11.82
CA ARG A 253 76.30 -62.48 13.10
C ARG A 253 75.76 -63.89 13.31
N LEU A 254 74.61 -64.24 12.71
CA LEU A 254 74.02 -65.59 12.78
C LEU A 254 74.57 -66.54 11.71
N GLY A 255 75.27 -66.03 10.70
CA GLY A 255 75.91 -66.82 9.65
C GLY A 255 77.38 -67.19 9.92
N GLU A 256 77.99 -66.62 10.97
CA GLU A 256 79.28 -67.03 11.55
C GLU A 256 79.09 -68.09 12.64
#